data_AF-A0A328J2R1-F1
#
_entry.id   AF-A0A328J2R1-F1
#
_cell.length_a   1.000
_cell.length_b   1.000
_cell.length_c   1.000
_cell.angle_alpha   90.00
_cell.angle_beta   90.00
_cell.angle_gamma   90.00
#
_symmetry.space_group_name_H-M   'P 1'
#
loop_
_entity.id
_entity.type
_entity.pdbx_description
1 polymer ?
#
loop_
_entity_poly.entity_id
_entity_poly.type
_entity_poly.pdbx_seq_one_letter_code
_entity_poly.pdbx_strand_id
1 'polypeptide(L)'
;MKRVVPVMMCLLLLCLSLLANTVDKNTILRSSIIDQNVLSDYILLKNGDRLAGTIMNDKFTLTTFYSEIEIPREYIAEIDLEKEKALVDMKASGHLSGFVTKEEVLLKLSNGTEVTLRIEDIRKIVFKSINETTQ
;
A
#
# COMPACT_ATOMS: atom_id res chain seq x y z
N MET A 1 -51.20 -1.01 46.66
CA MET A 1 -50.33 -0.15 45.81
C MET A 1 -48.92 -0.15 46.40
N LYS A 2 -47.92 -0.83 45.79
CA LYS A 2 -46.45 -0.68 46.07
C LYS A 2 -45.54 -1.77 45.43
N ARG A 3 -45.93 -2.41 44.31
CA ARG A 3 -45.09 -3.46 43.67
C ARG A 3 -44.88 -3.32 42.15
N VAL A 4 -45.23 -2.17 41.56
CA VAL A 4 -45.12 -1.93 40.10
C VAL A 4 -43.81 -1.23 39.71
N VAL A 5 -43.18 -0.52 40.65
CA VAL A 5 -41.97 0.28 40.40
C VAL A 5 -40.72 -0.57 40.10
N PRO A 6 -40.42 -1.69 40.78
CA PRO A 6 -39.19 -2.43 40.50
C PRO A 6 -39.26 -3.23 39.18
N VAL A 7 -40.45 -3.68 38.78
CA VAL A 7 -40.65 -4.46 37.54
C VAL A 7 -40.52 -3.57 36.31
N MET A 8 -41.05 -2.34 36.38
CA MET A 8 -40.95 -1.38 35.28
C MET A 8 -39.53 -0.84 35.09
N MET A 9 -38.77 -0.69 36.19
CA MET A 9 -37.37 -0.27 36.15
C MET A 9 -36.45 -1.35 35.56
N CYS A 10 -36.69 -2.64 35.89
CA CYS A 10 -35.99 -3.75 35.24
C CYS A 10 -36.30 -3.86 33.74
N LEU A 11 -37.55 -3.62 33.34
CA LEU A 11 -37.93 -3.67 31.93
C LEU A 11 -37.28 -2.53 31.12
N LEU A 12 -37.15 -1.34 31.71
CA LEU A 12 -36.43 -0.20 31.11
C LEU A 12 -34.92 -0.45 31.01
N LEU A 13 -34.30 -1.03 32.04
CA LEU A 13 -32.87 -1.39 32.03
C LEU A 13 -32.53 -2.49 31.02
N LEU A 14 -33.46 -3.43 30.78
CA LEU A 14 -33.33 -4.46 29.74
C LEU A 14 -33.44 -3.88 28.32
N CYS A 15 -34.14 -2.76 28.12
CA CYS A 15 -34.26 -2.12 26.80
C CYS A 15 -33.00 -1.33 26.41
N LEU A 16 -32.25 -0.76 27.37
CA LEU A 16 -31.02 -0.02 27.06
C LEU A 16 -29.88 -0.92 26.56
N SER A 17 -29.82 -2.18 26.98
CA SER A 17 -28.78 -3.11 26.54
C SER A 17 -28.99 -3.69 25.13
N LEU A 18 -30.18 -3.49 24.53
CA LEU A 18 -30.49 -3.88 23.16
C LEU A 18 -30.07 -2.83 22.11
N LEU A 19 -29.67 -1.63 22.54
CA LEU A 19 -29.17 -0.57 21.65
C LEU A 19 -27.63 -0.49 21.58
N ALA A 20 -26.92 -1.44 22.21
CA ALA A 20 -25.50 -1.60 21.98
C ALA A 20 -25.31 -2.32 20.63
N ASN A 21 -25.31 -1.51 19.57
CA ASN A 21 -25.00 -1.92 18.20
C ASN A 21 -23.88 -2.96 18.19
N THR A 22 -24.22 -4.13 17.64
CA THR A 22 -23.26 -5.12 17.21
C THR A 22 -22.41 -4.46 16.13
N VAL A 23 -21.22 -3.97 16.48
CA VAL A 23 -20.17 -3.78 15.48
C VAL A 23 -19.90 -5.17 14.93
N ASP A 24 -20.43 -5.42 13.75
CA ASP A 24 -20.31 -6.68 13.05
C ASP A 24 -18.83 -6.98 12.83
N LYS A 25 -18.30 -7.95 13.61
CA LYS A 25 -16.92 -8.44 13.50
C LYS A 25 -16.60 -8.97 12.09
N ASN A 26 -17.63 -9.24 11.27
CA ASN A 26 -17.50 -9.64 9.87
C ASN A 26 -17.03 -8.50 8.94
N THR A 27 -17.18 -7.23 9.34
CA THR A 27 -16.69 -6.10 8.52
C THR A 27 -15.17 -5.95 8.62
N ILE A 28 -14.59 -6.30 9.77
CA ILE A 28 -13.14 -6.23 10.00
C ILE A 28 -12.42 -7.38 9.27
N LEU A 29 -13.04 -8.57 9.23
CA LEU A 29 -12.45 -9.76 8.59
C LEU A 29 -12.48 -9.72 7.05
N ARG A 30 -13.34 -8.89 6.43
CA ARG A 30 -13.30 -8.70 4.97
C ARG A 30 -12.13 -7.84 4.52
N SER A 31 -11.67 -6.89 5.35
CA SER A 31 -10.50 -6.07 5.00
C SER A 31 -9.17 -6.85 5.06
N SER A 32 -9.11 -7.94 5.84
CA SER A 32 -7.90 -8.77 5.96
C SER A 32 -7.75 -9.83 4.87
N ILE A 33 -8.80 -10.10 4.07
CA ILE A 33 -8.76 -11.12 3.00
C ILE A 33 -8.53 -10.48 1.62
N ILE A 34 -8.77 -9.17 1.48
CA ILE A 34 -8.43 -8.42 0.27
C ILE A 34 -7.07 -7.75 0.50
N ASP A 35 -5.96 -8.46 0.27
CA ASP A 35 -4.74 -7.85 -0.31
C ASP A 35 -3.59 -8.84 -0.58
N GLN A 36 -3.76 -10.14 -0.37
CA GLN A 36 -2.71 -11.11 -0.72
C GLN A 36 -2.60 -11.35 -2.25
N ASN A 37 -3.39 -10.63 -3.05
CA ASN A 37 -3.31 -10.63 -4.51
C ASN A 37 -3.42 -9.20 -5.06
N VAL A 38 -2.63 -8.26 -4.53
CA VAL A 38 -2.45 -6.96 -5.18
C VAL A 38 -1.68 -7.19 -6.48
N LEU A 39 -2.42 -7.32 -7.57
CA LEU A 39 -1.90 -7.38 -8.93
C LEU A 39 -1.35 -6.02 -9.41
N SER A 40 -1.41 -4.98 -8.57
CA SER A 40 -0.92 -3.64 -8.87
C SER A 40 0.46 -3.38 -8.25
N ASP A 41 1.15 -2.40 -8.81
CA ASP A 41 2.34 -1.83 -8.21
C ASP A 41 2.02 -1.28 -6.80
N TYR A 42 3.06 -1.10 -5.99
CA TYR A 42 2.91 -0.40 -4.72
C TYR A 42 4.18 0.30 -4.27
N ILE A 43 3.99 1.29 -3.40
CA ILE A 43 5.02 2.08 -2.76
C ILE A 43 4.88 1.90 -1.25
N LEU A 44 5.98 1.55 -0.58
CA LEU A 44 6.09 1.55 0.88
C LEU A 44 6.79 2.83 1.31
N LEU A 45 6.11 3.64 2.11
CA LEU A 45 6.65 4.88 2.65
C LEU A 45 7.51 4.62 3.89
N LYS A 46 8.39 5.57 4.23
CA LYS A 46 9.26 5.46 5.41
C LYS A 46 8.49 5.37 6.72
N ASN A 47 7.32 6.00 6.80
CA ASN A 47 6.41 5.90 7.94
C ASN A 47 5.72 4.53 8.09
N GLY A 48 5.88 3.62 7.11
CA GLY A 48 5.30 2.28 7.12
C GLY A 48 3.99 2.16 6.31
N ASP A 49 3.44 3.26 5.82
CA ASP A 49 2.22 3.24 5.01
C ASP A 49 2.50 2.62 3.64
N ARG A 50 1.51 1.87 3.13
CA ARG A 50 1.56 1.25 1.81
C ARG A 50 0.52 1.89 0.89
N LEU A 51 0.97 2.41 -0.25
CA LEU A 51 0.13 2.96 -1.30
C LEU A 51 0.16 2.02 -2.51
N ALA A 52 -0.98 1.44 -2.85
CA ALA A 52 -1.13 0.56 -4.02
C ALA A 52 -1.77 1.30 -5.20
N GLY A 53 -1.26 1.06 -6.40
CA GLY A 53 -1.74 1.72 -7.62
C GLY A 53 -0.89 1.36 -8.84
N THR A 54 -0.90 2.21 -9.84
CA THR A 54 -0.03 2.11 -11.02
C THR A 54 1.05 3.17 -10.96
N ILE A 55 2.31 2.76 -11.00
CA ILE A 55 3.43 3.70 -11.08
C ILE A 55 3.56 4.17 -12.52
N MET A 56 3.49 5.48 -12.71
CA MET A 56 3.40 6.13 -14.03
C MET A 56 4.76 6.52 -14.61
N ASN A 57 5.84 6.48 -13.82
CA ASN A 57 7.19 6.78 -14.31
C ASN A 57 7.65 5.71 -15.31
N ASP A 58 7.96 6.11 -16.55
CA ASP A 58 8.43 5.19 -17.60
C ASP A 58 9.84 4.65 -17.35
N LYS A 59 10.66 5.38 -16.59
CA LYS A 59 12.05 5.03 -16.29
C LYS A 59 12.49 5.64 -14.97
N PHE A 60 13.56 5.09 -14.41
CA PHE A 60 14.25 5.60 -13.22
C PHE A 60 15.72 5.79 -13.50
N THR A 61 16.30 6.85 -12.97
CA THR A 61 17.69 7.22 -13.17
C THR A 61 18.52 6.83 -11.96
N LEU A 62 19.52 5.99 -12.17
CA LEU A 62 20.43 5.49 -11.16
C LEU A 62 21.85 6.01 -11.42
N THR A 63 22.36 6.85 -10.53
CA THR A 63 23.77 7.24 -10.52
C THR A 63 24.61 6.18 -9.81
N THR A 64 25.47 5.50 -10.56
CA THR A 64 26.45 4.56 -10.03
C THR A 64 27.83 5.21 -9.90
N PHE A 65 28.83 4.48 -9.43
CA PHE A 65 30.22 4.97 -9.42
C PHE A 65 30.81 5.21 -10.81
N TYR A 66 30.30 4.51 -11.83
CA TYR A 66 30.89 4.51 -13.16
C TYR A 66 30.14 5.41 -14.14
N SER A 67 28.82 5.47 -14.00
CA SER A 67 27.95 6.28 -14.87
C SER A 67 26.57 6.49 -14.26
N GLU A 68 25.84 7.43 -14.85
CA GLU A 68 24.39 7.51 -14.73
C GLU A 68 23.74 6.53 -15.71
N ILE A 69 22.70 5.84 -15.27
CA ILE A 69 22.00 4.82 -16.05
C ILE A 69 20.50 5.09 -15.95
N GLU A 70 19.83 5.22 -17.09
CA GLU A 70 18.37 5.23 -17.15
C GLU A 70 17.87 3.78 -17.30
N ILE A 71 16.99 3.37 -16.40
CA ILE A 71 16.44 2.01 -16.36
C ILE A 71 14.94 2.10 -16.64
N PRO A 72 14.46 1.59 -17.79
CA PRO A 72 13.03 1.55 -18.08
C PRO A 72 12.25 0.72 -17.05
N ARG A 73 11.06 1.18 -16.67
CA ARG A 73 10.20 0.57 -15.63
C ARG A 73 9.91 -0.90 -15.89
N GLU A 74 9.80 -1.29 -17.15
CA GLU A 74 9.46 -2.64 -17.56
C GLU A 74 10.51 -3.67 -17.13
N TYR A 75 11.75 -3.24 -16.90
CA TYR A 75 12.85 -4.10 -16.44
C TYR A 75 13.02 -4.13 -14.92
N ILE A 76 12.39 -3.21 -14.19
CA ILE A 76 12.56 -3.07 -12.74
C ILE A 76 11.52 -3.93 -12.02
N ALA A 77 11.97 -4.79 -11.10
CA ALA A 77 11.12 -5.53 -10.19
C ALA A 77 10.88 -4.73 -8.90
N GLU A 78 11.96 -4.18 -8.35
CA GLU A 78 11.94 -3.46 -7.08
C GLU A 78 13.03 -2.38 -7.04
N ILE A 79 12.76 -1.28 -6.34
CA ILE A 79 13.74 -0.29 -5.91
C ILE A 79 13.68 -0.21 -4.38
N ASP A 80 14.72 -0.71 -3.72
CA ASP A 80 14.90 -0.60 -2.28
C ASP A 80 15.73 0.65 -1.95
N LEU A 81 15.16 1.55 -1.14
CA LEU A 81 15.73 2.84 -0.75
C LEU A 81 16.05 2.91 0.75
N GLU A 82 16.02 1.77 1.46
CA GLU A 82 16.25 1.71 2.91
C GLU A 82 17.71 1.93 3.27
N LYS A 83 18.63 1.62 2.35
CA LYS A 83 20.07 1.81 2.50
C LYS A 83 20.52 3.15 1.92
N GLU A 84 21.74 3.57 2.25
CA GLU A 84 22.35 4.79 1.70
C GLU A 84 22.40 4.77 0.17
N LYS A 85 22.71 3.60 -0.42
CA LYS A 85 22.59 3.35 -1.85
C LYS A 85 21.35 2.51 -2.08
N ALA A 86 20.57 2.94 -3.06
CA ALA A 86 19.46 2.16 -3.56
C ALA A 86 19.96 0.83 -4.12
N LEU A 87 19.11 -0.19 -4.03
CA LEU A 87 19.28 -1.46 -4.71
C LEU A 87 18.10 -1.64 -5.67
N VAL A 88 18.39 -1.77 -6.95
CA VAL A 88 17.39 -1.92 -8.01
C VAL A 88 17.45 -3.36 -8.49
N ASP A 89 16.44 -4.15 -8.15
CA ASP A 89 16.31 -5.53 -8.59
C ASP A 89 15.66 -5.59 -9.98
N MET A 90 16.25 -6.38 -10.88
CA MET A 90 15.76 -6.54 -12.25
C MET A 90 14.79 -7.71 -12.36
N LYS A 91 13.74 -7.58 -13.18
CA LYS A 91 12.80 -8.68 -13.46
C LYS A 91 13.48 -9.89 -14.10
N ALA A 92 14.47 -9.64 -14.96
CA ALA A 92 15.21 -10.68 -15.68
C ALA A 92 16.36 -11.32 -14.88
N SER A 93 16.49 -11.02 -13.58
CA SER A 93 17.61 -11.33 -12.67
C SER A 93 18.74 -10.29 -12.64
N GLY A 94 19.46 -10.25 -11.51
CA GLY A 94 20.52 -9.28 -11.22
C GLY A 94 20.01 -8.05 -10.47
N HIS A 95 20.95 -7.29 -9.91
CA HIS A 95 20.66 -6.02 -9.24
C HIS A 95 21.72 -4.98 -9.59
N LEU A 96 21.29 -3.72 -9.57
CA LEU A 96 22.17 -2.55 -9.64
C LEU A 96 22.14 -1.81 -8.31
N SER A 97 23.23 -1.13 -7.96
CA SER A 97 23.27 -0.29 -6.78
C SER A 97 23.85 1.08 -7.10
N GLY A 98 23.27 2.11 -6.51
CA GLY A 98 23.62 3.51 -6.78
C GLY A 98 22.71 4.47 -6.03
N PHE A 99 22.69 5.72 -6.46
CA PHE A 99 21.78 6.74 -5.94
C PHE A 99 20.69 6.99 -6.96
N VAL A 100 19.43 6.87 -6.54
CA VAL A 100 18.32 7.31 -7.39
C VAL A 100 18.33 8.83 -7.38
N THR A 101 18.47 9.43 -8.56
CA THR A 101 18.47 10.89 -8.71
C THR A 101 17.12 11.42 -8.21
N LYS A 102 17.02 12.72 -7.83
CA LYS A 102 15.84 13.36 -7.19
C LYS A 102 14.56 13.31 -8.05
N GLU A 103 14.03 12.11 -8.23
CA GLU A 103 12.85 11.81 -9.01
C GLU A 103 11.62 11.89 -8.10
N GLU A 104 10.55 12.43 -8.66
CA GLU A 104 9.23 12.26 -8.09
C GLU A 104 8.62 10.98 -8.66
N VAL A 105 7.97 10.21 -7.81
CA VAL A 105 7.25 9.00 -8.21
C VAL A 105 5.78 9.33 -8.31
N LEU A 106 5.22 9.21 -9.52
CA LEU A 106 3.82 9.44 -9.80
C LEU A 106 3.07 8.11 -9.67
N LEU A 107 2.17 8.05 -8.69
CA LEU A 107 1.32 6.89 -8.44
C LEU A 107 -0.13 7.24 -8.75
N LYS A 108 -0.75 6.49 -9.66
CA LYS A 108 -2.19 6.55 -9.91
C LYS A 108 -2.92 5.49 -9.07
N LEU A 109 -3.70 5.93 -8.10
CA LEU A 109 -4.50 5.06 -7.23
C LEU A 109 -5.72 4.48 -7.98
N SER A 110 -6.32 3.42 -7.45
CA SER A 110 -7.47 2.73 -8.06
C SER A 110 -8.71 3.61 -8.26
N ASN A 111 -8.85 4.68 -7.46
CA ASN A 111 -9.93 5.67 -7.60
C ASN A 111 -9.64 6.73 -8.68
N GLY A 112 -8.50 6.63 -9.37
CA GLY A 112 -8.05 7.58 -10.39
C GLY A 112 -7.28 8.79 -9.84
N THR A 113 -7.18 8.94 -8.52
CA THR A 113 -6.35 10.00 -7.90
C THR A 113 -4.88 9.77 -8.23
N GLU A 114 -4.21 10.84 -8.65
CA GLU A 114 -2.76 10.84 -8.85
C GLU A 114 -2.07 11.44 -7.64
N VAL A 115 -1.03 10.77 -7.16
CA VAL A 115 -0.23 11.17 -6.01
C VAL A 115 1.22 11.26 -6.47
N THR A 116 1.83 12.40 -6.20
CA THR A 116 3.26 12.63 -6.44
C THR A 116 4.01 12.47 -5.13
N LEU A 117 4.99 11.57 -5.10
CA LEU A 117 5.78 11.26 -3.91
C LEU A 117 7.25 11.60 -4.16
N ARG A 118 7.90 12.22 -3.19
CA ARG A 118 9.35 12.47 -3.26
C ARG A 118 10.09 11.19 -2.88
N ILE A 119 11.16 10.88 -3.60
CA ILE A 119 11.97 9.66 -3.34
C ILE A 119 12.45 9.56 -1.88
N GLU A 120 12.67 10.71 -1.22
CA GLU A 120 13.13 10.78 0.18
C GLU A 120 12.08 10.31 1.20
N ASP A 121 10.80 10.27 0.84
CA ASP A 121 9.71 9.78 1.70
C ASP A 121 9.43 8.28 1.48
N ILE A 122 10.03 7.72 0.43
CA ILE A 122 9.82 6.34 0.00
C ILE A 122 10.88 5.43 0.62
N ARG A 123 10.45 4.27 1.10
CA ARG A 123 11.31 3.16 1.54
C ARG A 123 11.54 2.16 0.42
N LYS A 124 10.49 1.82 -0.32
CA LYS A 124 10.53 0.78 -1.35
C LYS A 124 9.48 1.01 -2.42
N ILE A 125 9.84 0.69 -3.66
CA ILE A 125 8.95 0.72 -4.83
C ILE A 125 8.93 -0.68 -5.43
N VAL A 126 7.74 -1.25 -5.63
CA VAL A 126 7.60 -2.61 -6.17
C VAL A 126 6.69 -2.60 -7.38
N PHE A 127 7.19 -3.16 -8.48
CA PHE A 127 6.48 -3.29 -9.74
C PHE A 127 5.95 -4.71 -9.88
N LYS A 128 4.64 -4.85 -10.09
CA LYS A 128 4.04 -6.17 -10.31
C LYS A 128 3.91 -6.44 -11.80
N SER A 129 4.29 -7.65 -12.22
CA SER A 129 3.92 -8.12 -13.56
C SER A 129 2.42 -8.33 -13.59
N ILE A 130 1.75 -7.62 -14.48
CA ILE A 130 0.49 -8.09 -15.06
C ILE A 130 0.86 -9.35 -15.83
N ASN A 131 0.67 -10.51 -15.22
CA ASN A 131 0.60 -11.75 -15.97
C ASN A 131 -0.66 -11.63 -16.82
N GLU A 132 -0.51 -11.20 -18.07
CA GLU A 132 -1.54 -11.42 -19.07
C GLU A 132 -1.78 -12.91 -19.10
N THR A 133 -2.91 -13.34 -18.53
CA THR A 133 -3.32 -14.74 -18.61
C THR A 133 -3.72 -14.94 -20.06
N THR A 134 -2.77 -15.38 -20.89
CA THR A 134 -3.06 -15.85 -22.24
C THR A 134 -4.09 -16.96 -22.12
N GLN A 135 -5.32 -16.67 -22.56
CA GLN A 135 -6.40 -17.64 -22.72
C GLN A 135 -6.09 -18.60 -23.86
#